data_AF-A0A4R6T5P8-F1
#
_entry.id   AF-A0A4R6T5P8-F1
#
_cell.length_a   1.000
_cell.length_b   1.000
_cell.length_c   1.000
_cell.angle_alpha   90.00
_cell.angle_beta   90.00
_cell.angle_gamma   90.00
#
_symmetry.space_group_name_H-M   'P 1'
#
loop_
_entity.id
_entity.type
_entity.pdbx_description
1 polymer ?
#
loop_
_entity_poly.entity_id
_entity_poly.type
_entity_poly.pdbx_seq_one_letter_code
_entity_poly.pdbx_strand_id
1 'polypeptide(L)'
;MKAFALFFLLIICTGIINPLFAQENPNKILAEELLAQSEKQKKTGWTFIGVGAATTGLGTLLMINSDDWGSTGFGTGVVLFVGGGAMMVIGIPILIGSTSKARKAAKLSLGTEIVKAIHPNMNLSSKSIPTVTFSIPLNH
;
A
#
# COMPACT_ATOMS: atom_id res chain seq x y z
N MET A 1 48.99 27.97 6.65
CA MET A 1 47.63 28.53 6.76
C MET A 1 46.74 28.24 5.56
N LYS A 2 47.19 28.49 4.31
CA LYS A 2 46.37 28.24 3.10
C LYS A 2 45.94 26.78 2.89
N ALA A 3 46.81 25.81 3.20
CA ALA A 3 46.49 24.39 3.09
C ALA A 3 45.41 23.92 4.07
N PHE A 4 45.34 24.54 5.27
CA PHE A 4 44.34 24.20 6.28
C PHE A 4 42.94 24.69 5.87
N ALA A 5 42.88 25.90 5.30
CA ALA A 5 41.63 26.45 4.76
C ALA A 5 41.11 25.61 3.57
N LEU A 6 42.02 25.11 2.72
CA LEU A 6 41.66 24.28 1.57
C LEU A 6 41.15 22.90 2.00
N PHE A 7 41.75 22.30 3.03
CA PHE A 7 41.29 21.05 3.62
C PHE A 7 39.91 21.19 4.26
N PHE A 8 39.66 22.30 4.98
CA PHE A 8 38.36 22.58 5.59
C PHE A 8 37.25 22.79 4.55
N LEU A 9 37.57 23.49 3.45
CA LEU A 9 36.65 23.71 2.33
C LEU A 9 36.31 22.40 1.60
N LEU A 10 37.27 21.48 1.50
CA LEU A 10 37.06 20.17 0.88
C LEU A 10 36.11 19.28 1.72
N ILE A 11 36.25 19.29 3.05
CA ILE A 11 35.33 18.57 3.96
C ILE A 11 33.91 19.11 3.82
N ILE A 12 33.73 20.43 3.80
CA ILE A 12 32.42 21.07 3.63
C ILE A 12 31.81 20.68 2.27
N CYS A 13 32.58 20.75 1.19
CA CYS A 13 32.11 20.33 -0.13
C CYS A 13 31.69 18.86 -0.15
N THR A 14 32.43 17.95 0.48
CA THR A 14 32.06 16.51 0.53
C THR A 14 30.89 16.20 1.45
N GLY A 15 30.61 17.05 2.45
CA GLY A 15 29.51 16.87 3.41
C GLY A 15 28.15 17.32 2.89
N ILE A 16 28.10 18.25 1.91
CA ILE A 16 26.83 18.78 1.36
C ILE A 16 26.24 17.85 0.30
N ILE A 17 27.07 17.08 -0.42
CA ILE A 17 26.64 16.21 -1.53
C ILE A 17 26.07 14.87 -1.06
N ASN A 18 26.39 14.45 0.16
CA ASN A 18 25.84 13.23 0.74
C ASN A 18 24.76 13.62 1.74
N PRO A 19 23.46 13.57 1.40
CA PRO A 19 22.43 13.67 2.42
C PRO A 19 22.72 12.57 3.45
N LEU A 20 22.92 12.97 4.71
CA LEU A 20 23.09 12.01 5.80
C LEU A 20 21.82 11.16 5.87
N PHE A 21 21.88 9.94 5.33
CA PHE A 21 20.87 8.87 5.44
C PHE A 21 20.66 8.38 6.89
N ALA A 22 21.02 9.17 7.90
CA ALA A 22 21.18 8.71 9.27
C ALA A 22 19.86 8.61 10.07
N GLN A 23 18.72 8.95 9.48
CA GLN A 23 17.43 8.81 10.18
C GLN A 23 16.27 8.45 9.24
N GLU A 24 16.54 7.56 8.29
CA GLU A 24 15.48 6.92 7.54
C GLU A 24 14.87 5.83 8.45
N ASN A 25 13.71 6.11 9.04
CA ASN A 25 13.01 5.13 9.88
C ASN A 25 12.49 4.01 8.96
N PRO A 26 13.11 2.81 8.96
CA PRO A 26 12.75 1.75 8.02
C PRO A 26 11.28 1.31 8.19
N ASN A 27 10.70 1.52 9.39
CA ASN A 27 9.30 1.22 9.66
C ASN A 27 8.36 2.25 8.99
N LYS A 28 8.78 3.50 8.82
CA LYS A 28 7.95 4.53 8.17
C LYS A 28 7.79 4.24 6.66
N ILE A 29 8.89 3.89 6.00
CA ILE A 29 8.89 3.51 4.57
C ILE A 29 8.06 2.25 4.36
N LEU A 30 8.23 1.25 5.22
CA LEU A 30 7.49 0.00 5.13
C LEU A 30 5.98 0.20 5.41
N ALA A 31 5.62 1.13 6.30
CA ALA A 31 4.22 1.51 6.54
C ALA A 31 3.59 2.17 5.29
N GLU A 32 4.29 3.15 4.70
CA GLU A 32 3.82 3.85 3.49
C GLU A 32 3.67 2.89 2.30
N GLU A 33 4.62 1.96 2.11
CA GLU A 33 4.54 0.94 1.06
C GLU A 33 3.34 0.00 1.27
N LEU A 34 3.10 -0.45 2.51
CA LEU A 34 1.95 -1.30 2.83
C LEU A 34 0.61 -0.56 2.66
N LEU A 35 0.54 0.75 2.94
CA LEU A 35 -0.63 1.58 2.66
C LEU A 35 -0.88 1.69 1.15
N ALA A 36 0.13 2.04 0.38
CA ALA A 36 0.03 2.15 -1.08
C ALA A 36 -0.42 0.82 -1.71
N GLN A 37 0.12 -0.31 -1.23
CA GLN A 37 -0.27 -1.64 -1.70
C GLN A 37 -1.71 -1.98 -1.32
N SER A 38 -2.16 -1.60 -0.12
CA SER A 38 -3.55 -1.74 0.32
C SER A 38 -4.51 -0.97 -0.61
N GLU A 39 -4.23 0.30 -0.89
CA GLU A 39 -5.09 1.13 -1.75
C GLU A 39 -5.19 0.58 -3.16
N LYS A 40 -4.05 0.14 -3.74
CA LYS A 40 -4.03 -0.49 -5.05
C LYS A 40 -4.88 -1.77 -5.06
N GLN A 41 -4.71 -2.65 -4.08
CA GLN A 41 -5.50 -3.87 -3.98
C GLN A 41 -6.98 -3.60 -3.74
N LYS A 42 -7.33 -2.60 -2.94
CA LYS A 42 -8.73 -2.18 -2.72
C LYS A 42 -9.36 -1.72 -4.04
N LYS A 43 -8.67 -0.85 -4.79
CA LYS A 43 -9.13 -0.38 -6.10
C LYS A 43 -9.30 -1.56 -7.06
N THR A 44 -8.30 -2.42 -7.18
CA THR A 44 -8.35 -3.62 -8.03
C THR A 44 -9.51 -4.54 -7.64
N GLY A 45 -9.70 -4.84 -6.35
CA GLY A 45 -10.79 -5.70 -5.89
C GLY A 45 -12.17 -5.14 -6.24
N TRP A 46 -12.38 -3.83 -6.05
CA TRP A 46 -13.61 -3.16 -6.48
C TRP A 46 -13.79 -3.16 -8.00
N THR A 47 -12.71 -3.00 -8.77
CA THR A 47 -12.78 -3.13 -10.23
C THR A 47 -13.16 -4.54 -10.65
N PHE A 48 -12.59 -5.58 -10.05
CA PHE A 48 -12.96 -6.97 -10.36
C PHE A 48 -14.42 -7.27 -10.03
N ILE A 49 -14.91 -6.81 -8.87
CA ILE A 49 -16.31 -6.97 -8.49
C ILE A 49 -17.23 -6.15 -9.41
N GLY A 50 -16.87 -4.90 -9.72
CA GLY A 50 -17.68 -4.03 -10.56
C GLY A 50 -17.77 -4.53 -12.00
N VAL A 51 -16.64 -4.91 -12.60
CA VAL A 51 -16.60 -5.52 -13.94
C VAL A 51 -17.34 -6.86 -13.91
N GLY A 52 -17.06 -7.72 -12.94
CA GLY A 52 -17.74 -9.01 -12.80
C GLY A 52 -19.26 -8.86 -12.67
N ALA A 53 -19.75 -7.90 -11.89
CA ALA A 53 -21.18 -7.60 -11.75
C ALA A 53 -21.79 -7.15 -13.07
N ALA A 54 -21.14 -6.24 -13.78
CA ALA A 54 -21.61 -5.74 -15.07
C ALA A 54 -21.65 -6.86 -16.13
N THR A 55 -20.59 -7.66 -16.23
CA THR A 55 -20.51 -8.81 -17.15
C THR A 55 -21.55 -9.86 -16.82
N THR A 56 -21.77 -10.16 -15.53
CA THR A 56 -22.81 -11.10 -15.09
C THR A 56 -24.21 -10.58 -15.45
N GLY A 57 -24.47 -9.30 -15.20
CA GLY A 57 -25.75 -8.67 -15.54
C GLY A 57 -26.03 -8.69 -17.05
N LEU A 58 -25.02 -8.38 -17.88
CA LEU A 58 -25.12 -8.48 -19.33
C LEU A 58 -25.36 -9.93 -19.78
N GLY A 59 -24.68 -10.89 -19.16
CA GLY A 59 -24.90 -12.32 -19.43
C GLY A 59 -26.33 -12.75 -19.13
N THR A 60 -26.86 -12.38 -17.96
CA THR A 60 -28.25 -12.63 -17.58
C THR A 60 -29.24 -12.00 -18.55
N LEU A 61 -29.02 -10.75 -18.97
CA LEU A 61 -29.88 -10.08 -19.94
C LEU A 61 -29.90 -10.80 -21.28
N LEU A 62 -28.74 -11.24 -21.78
CA LEU A 62 -28.64 -12.01 -23.02
C LEU A 62 -29.37 -13.35 -22.91
N MET A 63 -29.26 -14.04 -21.77
CA MET A 63 -29.97 -15.31 -21.55
C MET A 63 -31.50 -15.13 -21.55
N ILE A 64 -32.02 -14.06 -20.93
CA ILE A 64 -33.47 -13.81 -20.83
C ILE A 64 -34.06 -13.34 -22.17
N ASN A 65 -33.28 -12.64 -22.98
CA ASN A 65 -33.72 -12.16 -24.31
C ASN A 65 -33.45 -13.17 -25.44
N SER A 66 -33.07 -14.40 -25.10
CA SER A 66 -32.81 -15.44 -26.09
C SER A 66 -34.05 -16.32 -26.28
N ASP A 67 -34.47 -16.49 -27.53
CA ASP A 67 -35.69 -17.23 -27.89
C ASP A 67 -35.56 -18.75 -27.65
N ASP A 68 -34.34 -19.28 -27.62
CA ASP A 68 -34.07 -20.69 -27.41
C ASP A 68 -32.72 -20.91 -26.69
N TRP A 69 -32.61 -22.04 -25.99
CA TRP A 69 -31.43 -22.49 -25.25
C TRP A 69 -30.28 -22.85 -26.19
N GLY A 70 -30.58 -23.24 -27.43
CA GLY A 70 -29.58 -23.48 -28.47
C GLY A 70 -29.05 -22.22 -29.16
N SER A 71 -29.60 -21.04 -28.86
CA SER A 71 -29.21 -19.80 -29.52
C SER A 71 -27.82 -19.33 -29.08
N THR A 72 -27.10 -18.69 -30.00
CA THR A 72 -25.81 -18.04 -29.70
C THR A 72 -25.93 -17.02 -28.57
N GLY A 73 -27.07 -16.34 -28.46
CA GLY A 73 -27.37 -15.39 -27.38
C GLY A 73 -27.37 -16.05 -26.01
N PHE A 74 -28.02 -17.21 -25.89
CA PHE A 74 -28.08 -17.97 -24.64
C PHE A 74 -26.68 -18.50 -24.27
N GLY A 75 -25.98 -19.11 -25.22
CA GLY A 75 -24.62 -19.63 -25.00
C GLY A 75 -23.63 -18.53 -24.59
N THR A 76 -23.66 -17.39 -25.26
CA THR A 76 -22.83 -16.23 -24.90
C THR A 76 -23.22 -15.66 -23.54
N GLY A 77 -24.52 -15.60 -23.24
CA GLY A 77 -25.04 -15.15 -21.96
C GLY A 77 -24.58 -16.02 -20.79
N VAL A 78 -24.59 -17.35 -20.94
CA VAL A 78 -24.08 -18.30 -19.93
C VAL A 78 -22.59 -18.09 -19.68
N VAL A 79 -21.79 -17.93 -20.74
CA VAL A 79 -20.34 -17.68 -20.60
C VAL A 79 -20.06 -16.37 -19.86
N LEU A 80 -20.80 -15.30 -20.17
CA LEU A 80 -20.66 -14.01 -19.50
C LEU A 80 -21.14 -14.06 -18.05
N PHE A 81 -22.21 -14.80 -17.76
CA PHE A 81 -22.71 -15.00 -16.42
C PHE A 81 -21.70 -15.74 -15.54
N VAL A 82 -21.19 -16.89 -16.02
CA VAL A 82 -20.21 -17.70 -15.28
C VAL A 82 -18.87 -16.98 -15.18
N GLY A 83 -18.40 -16.38 -16.27
CA GLY A 83 -17.15 -15.62 -16.30
C GLY A 83 -17.19 -14.40 -15.40
N GLY A 84 -18.27 -13.61 -15.47
CA GLY A 84 -18.50 -12.46 -14.60
C GLY A 84 -18.59 -12.86 -13.13
N GLY A 85 -19.33 -13.94 -12.82
CA GLY A 85 -19.44 -14.48 -11.47
C GLY A 85 -18.09 -14.93 -10.90
N ALA A 86 -17.26 -15.61 -11.70
CA ALA A 86 -15.91 -16.02 -11.31
C ALA A 86 -15.01 -14.81 -10.99
N MET A 87 -15.10 -13.71 -11.77
CA MET A 87 -14.36 -12.48 -11.49
C MET A 87 -14.77 -11.84 -10.15
N MET A 88 -16.06 -11.89 -9.80
CA MET A 88 -16.53 -11.40 -8.49
C MET A 88 -15.97 -12.23 -7.34
N VAL A 89 -15.95 -13.57 -7.48
CA VAL A 89 -15.40 -14.48 -6.46
C VAL A 89 -13.90 -14.21 -6.24
N ILE A 90 -13.13 -13.96 -7.30
CA ILE A 90 -11.70 -13.61 -7.22
C ILE A 90 -11.49 -12.22 -6.59
N GLY A 91 -12.43 -11.29 -6.76
CA GLY A 91 -12.36 -9.95 -6.16
C GLY A 91 -12.41 -9.97 -4.62
N ILE A 92 -13.11 -10.93 -4.02
CA ILE A 92 -13.27 -11.03 -2.55
C ILE A 92 -11.94 -11.22 -1.80
N PRO A 93 -11.08 -12.23 -2.11
CA PRO A 93 -9.81 -12.38 -1.43
C PRO A 93 -8.85 -11.21 -1.66
N ILE A 94 -8.95 -10.52 -2.81
CA ILE A 94 -8.16 -9.31 -3.10
C ILE A 94 -8.56 -8.18 -2.13
N LEU A 95 -9.87 -7.99 -1.90
CA LEU A 95 -10.36 -7.00 -0.93
C LEU A 95 -9.98 -7.37 0.50
N ILE A 96 -10.12 -8.63 0.90
CA ILE A 96 -9.69 -9.08 2.24
C ILE A 96 -8.18 -8.82 2.42
N GLY A 97 -7.36 -9.14 1.42
CA GLY A 97 -5.93 -8.86 1.39
C GLY A 97 -5.62 -7.37 1.59
N SER A 98 -6.35 -6.47 0.93
CA SER A 98 -6.17 -5.02 1.09
C SER A 98 -6.38 -4.58 2.55
N THR A 99 -7.42 -5.08 3.21
CA THR A 99 -7.72 -4.72 4.60
C THR A 99 -6.66 -5.26 5.58
N SER A 100 -6.12 -6.45 5.32
CA SER A 100 -5.02 -6.98 6.12
C SER A 100 -3.76 -6.11 6.02
N LYS A 101 -3.43 -5.63 4.81
CA LYS A 101 -2.28 -4.74 4.59
C LYS A 101 -2.49 -3.37 5.22
N ALA A 102 -3.69 -2.79 5.11
CA ALA A 102 -4.05 -1.54 5.80
C ALA A 102 -3.86 -1.66 7.32
N ARG A 103 -4.34 -2.76 7.92
CA ARG A 103 -4.17 -3.01 9.37
C ARG A 103 -2.71 -3.18 9.76
N LYS A 104 -1.89 -3.82 8.93
CA LYS A 104 -0.44 -3.96 9.17
C LYS A 104 0.27 -2.61 9.10
N ALA A 105 -0.07 -1.79 8.10
CA ALA A 105 0.48 -0.46 7.97
C ALA A 105 0.09 0.47 9.13
N ALA A 106 -1.18 0.40 9.58
CA ALA A 106 -1.64 1.13 10.75
C ALA A 106 -0.89 0.69 12.02
N LYS A 107 -0.66 -0.61 12.22
CA LYS A 107 0.14 -1.12 13.34
C LYS A 107 1.60 -0.66 13.29
N LEU A 108 2.21 -0.57 12.10
CA LEU A 108 3.56 -0.02 11.94
C LEU A 108 3.60 1.50 12.18
N SER A 109 2.58 2.23 11.73
CA SER A 109 2.45 3.68 11.94
C SER A 109 2.16 4.05 13.40
N LEU A 110 1.56 3.13 14.17
CA LEU A 110 1.27 3.28 15.60
C LEU A 110 2.37 2.67 16.49
N GLY A 111 3.43 2.09 15.90
CA GLY A 111 4.39 1.23 16.57
C GLY A 111 5.81 1.80 16.64
N THR A 112 6.13 2.36 17.82
CA THR A 112 7.46 2.48 18.45
C THR A 112 8.55 3.21 17.66
N GLU A 113 8.73 4.50 17.97
CA GLU A 113 10.05 5.13 17.84
C GLU A 113 10.99 4.57 18.92
N ILE A 114 12.07 3.91 18.49
CA ILE A 114 13.21 3.67 19.37
C ILE A 114 13.94 5.00 19.47
N VAL A 115 13.58 5.80 20.48
CA VAL A 115 14.35 6.99 20.83
C VAL A 115 15.70 6.47 21.35
N LYS A 116 16.74 6.53 20.52
CA LYS A 116 18.13 6.43 20.97
C LYS A 116 18.43 7.69 21.78
N ALA A 117 18.01 7.71 23.04
CA ALA A 117 18.49 8.69 23.99
C ALA A 117 19.99 8.46 24.14
N ILE A 118 20.80 9.44 23.72
CA ILE A 118 22.24 9.43 23.96
C ILE A 118 22.42 9.66 25.47
N HIS A 119 22.42 8.59 26.26
CA HIS A 119 22.85 8.66 27.65
C HIS A 119 24.38 8.52 27.68
N PRO A 120 25.12 9.53 28.20
CA PRO A 120 26.58 9.50 28.21
C PRO A 120 27.17 8.51 29.23
N ASN A 121 26.37 7.68 29.90
CA ASN A 121 26.89 6.69 30.82
C ASN A 121 25.95 5.48 31.00
N MET A 122 26.52 4.31 30.74
CA MET A 122 26.10 2.97 31.20
C MET A 122 24.81 2.36 30.63
N ASN A 123 25.03 1.18 30.02
CA ASN A 123 24.07 0.11 29.70
C ASN A 123 22.94 0.46 28.71
N LEU A 124 23.12 0.01 27.47
CA LEU A 124 22.15 0.08 26.37
C LEU A 124 20.92 -0.80 26.65
N SER A 125 20.03 -0.32 27.52
CA SER A 125 18.68 -0.88 27.61
C SER A 125 17.83 -0.24 26.52
N SER A 126 17.63 -0.98 25.42
CA SER A 126 16.71 -0.64 24.34
C SER A 126 15.27 -0.66 24.85
N LYS A 127 14.83 0.41 25.49
CA LYS A 127 13.45 0.55 25.97
C LYS A 127 12.59 1.01 24.80
N SER A 128 11.81 0.09 24.24
CA SER A 128 10.80 0.39 23.23
C SER A 128 9.65 1.16 23.89
N ILE A 129 9.41 2.40 23.44
CA ILE A 129 8.34 3.25 23.95
C ILE A 129 7.26 3.36 22.87
N PRO A 130 6.01 2.98 23.14
CA PRO A 130 4.93 3.17 22.18
C PRO A 130 4.71 4.67 21.95
N THR A 131 4.77 5.09 20.69
CA THR A 131 4.64 6.50 20.28
C THR A 131 3.50 6.59 19.27
N VAL A 132 2.59 7.54 19.49
CA VAL A 132 1.50 7.85 18.58
C VAL A 132 1.89 9.09 17.80
N THR A 133 2.33 8.92 16.55
CA THR A 133 2.71 10.04 15.69
C THR A 133 1.49 10.53 14.94
N PHE A 134 1.01 11.72 15.27
CA PHE A 134 -0.11 12.37 14.60
C PHE A 134 0.42 13.38 13.58
N SER A 135 0.22 13.11 12.29
CA SER A 135 0.58 14.04 11.21
C SER A 135 -0.66 14.81 10.77
N ILE A 136 -0.72 16.11 11.04
CA ILE A 136 -1.77 17.00 10.52
C ILE A 136 -1.27 17.55 9.17
N PRO A 137 -1.91 17.21 8.04
CA PRO A 137 -1.57 17.84 6.77
C PRO A 137 -2.00 19.32 6.82
N LEU A 138 -1.03 20.22 6.73
CA LEU A 138 -1.30 21.64 6.47
C LEU A 138 -1.57 21.78 4.98
N ASN A 139 -2.84 21.90 4.63
CA ASN A 139 -3.25 22.25 3.27
C ASN A 139 -2.94 23.74 3.07
N HIS A 140 -2.00 24.06 2.18
CA HIS A 140 -1.68 25.43 1.77
C HIS A 140 -2.07 25.63 0.30
#